data_AF-A0A2E6A8H6-F1
#
_entry.id   AF-A0A2E6A8H6-F1
#
_cell.length_a   1.000
_cell.length_b   1.000
_cell.length_c   1.000
_cell.angle_alpha   90.00
_cell.angle_beta   90.00
_cell.angle_gamma   90.00
#
_symmetry.space_group_name_H-M   'P 1'
#
loop_
_entity.id
_entity.type
_entity.pdbx_description
1 polymer ?
#
loop_
_entity_poly.entity_id
_entity_poly.type
_entity_poly.pdbx_seq_one_letter_code
_entity_poly.pdbx_strand_id
1 'polypeptide(L)'
;MKTIVHVNQHKIRANNKRSLHDLEPVLTVKTYKSNDYGYQAIIKDENGKEVARVIYSPHKPLSCGARVWIETKNEVEVVDEIKSPVATNKNCRLST
;
A
#
# COMPACT_ATOMS: atom_id res chain seq x y z
N MET A 1 7.04 14.85 11.09
CA MET A 1 6.96 14.71 9.61
C MET A 1 6.26 13.42 9.26
N LYS A 2 5.44 13.39 8.20
CA LYS A 2 4.76 12.14 7.79
C LYS A 2 5.61 11.42 6.75
N THR A 3 5.74 10.10 6.91
CA THR A 3 6.33 9.20 5.91
C THR A 3 5.20 8.44 5.24
N ILE A 4 5.19 8.40 3.91
CA ILE A 4 4.13 7.74 3.15
C ILE A 4 4.72 6.49 2.51
N VAL A 5 4.19 5.32 2.86
CA VAL A 5 4.49 4.08 2.14
C VAL A 5 3.51 3.95 0.99
N HIS A 6 3.97 4.31 -0.20
CA HIS A 6 3.18 4.20 -1.42
C HIS A 6 3.30 2.78 -1.99
N VAL A 7 2.16 2.12 -2.17
CA VAL A 7 2.08 0.79 -2.80
C VAL A 7 1.65 0.96 -4.25
N ASN A 8 2.52 0.60 -5.19
CA ASN A 8 2.22 0.78 -6.61
C ASN A 8 1.42 -0.41 -7.18
N GLN A 9 0.11 -0.22 -7.33
CA GLN A 9 -0.80 -1.23 -7.90
C GLN A 9 -0.45 -1.64 -9.34
N HIS A 10 0.09 -0.72 -10.15
CA HIS A 10 0.41 -1.02 -11.55
C HIS A 10 1.61 -1.97 -11.63
N LYS A 11 2.62 -1.74 -10.79
CA LYS A 11 3.77 -2.65 -10.65
C LYS A 11 3.38 -4.02 -10.12
N ILE A 12 2.47 -4.09 -9.13
CA ILE A 12 1.93 -5.38 -8.65
C ILE A 12 1.31 -6.16 -9.82
N ARG A 13 0.46 -5.51 -10.61
CA ARG A 13 -0.20 -6.15 -11.76
C ARG A 13 0.79 -6.61 -12.83
N ALA A 14 1.82 -5.81 -13.11
CA ALA A 14 2.86 -6.15 -14.08
C ALA A 14 3.72 -7.34 -13.60
N ASN A 15 4.19 -7.27 -12.35
CA ASN A 15 5.04 -8.28 -11.74
C ASN A 15 4.38 -9.66 -11.64
N ASN A 16 3.05 -9.73 -11.55
CA ASN A 16 2.32 -11.00 -11.54
C ASN A 16 2.58 -11.87 -12.79
N LYS A 17 3.00 -11.26 -13.91
CA LYS A 17 3.30 -11.95 -15.16
C LYS A 17 4.80 -12.19 -15.37
N ARG A 18 5.65 -11.70 -14.47
CA ARG A 18 7.11 -11.73 -14.60
C ARG A 18 7.71 -12.90 -13.83
N SER A 19 8.94 -13.26 -14.19
CA SER A 19 9.74 -14.20 -13.42
C SER A 19 10.28 -13.54 -12.14
N LEU A 20 10.73 -14.34 -11.18
CA LEU A 20 11.33 -13.86 -9.92
C LEU A 20 12.53 -12.92 -10.14
N HIS A 21 13.26 -13.09 -11.25
CA HIS A 21 14.45 -12.31 -11.57
C HIS A 21 14.12 -10.93 -12.16
N ASP A 22 12.91 -10.74 -12.71
CA ASP A 22 12.49 -9.52 -13.41
C ASP A 22 11.51 -8.67 -12.60
N LEU A 23 11.36 -8.98 -11.31
CA LEU A 23 10.44 -8.26 -10.42
C LEU A 23 10.91 -6.83 -10.22
N GLU A 24 9.97 -5.88 -10.34
CA GLU A 24 10.24 -4.49 -9.99
C GLU A 24 9.82 -4.18 -8.54
N PRO A 25 10.50 -3.24 -7.87
CA PRO A 25 10.11 -2.79 -6.53
C PRO A 25 8.77 -2.08 -6.59
N VAL A 26 7.82 -2.58 -5.78
CA VAL A 26 6.43 -2.10 -5.70
C VAL A 26 6.25 -1.00 -4.66
N LEU A 27 7.08 -1.00 -3.61
CA LEU A 27 6.98 -0.06 -2.53
C LEU A 27 7.84 1.16 -2.83
N THR A 28 7.30 2.33 -2.53
CA THR A 28 8.05 3.59 -2.50
C THR A 28 7.81 4.27 -1.16
N VAL A 29 8.86 4.40 -0.37
CA VAL A 29 8.83 5.19 0.86
C VAL A 29 9.10 6.63 0.47
N LYS A 30 8.04 7.45 0.53
CA LYS A 30 8.12 8.87 0.22
C LYS A 30 8.31 9.63 1.52
N THR A 31 9.46 10.25 1.64
CA THR A 31 9.70 11.30 2.62
C THR A 31 9.57 12.66 1.93
N TYR A 32 9.72 13.75 2.67
CA TYR A 32 9.79 15.07 2.06
C TYR A 32 11.06 15.31 1.24
N LYS A 33 12.10 14.48 1.42
CA LYS A 33 13.43 14.63 0.80
C LYS A 33 13.73 13.56 -0.24
N SER A 34 13.17 12.37 -0.09
CA SER A 34 13.56 11.17 -0.83
C SER A 34 12.35 10.33 -1.24
N ASN A 35 12.54 9.58 -2.33
CA ASN A 35 11.64 8.53 -2.77
C ASN A 35 12.44 7.23 -2.83
N ASP A 36 12.39 6.45 -1.77
CA ASP A 36 13.18 5.23 -1.64
C ASP A 36 12.37 4.03 -2.11
N TYR A 37 12.87 3.30 -3.11
CA TYR A 37 12.18 2.15 -3.70
C TYR A 37 12.64 0.84 -3.06
N GLY A 38 11.70 -0.07 -2.80
CA GLY A 38 12.02 -1.36 -2.20
C GLY A 38 10.98 -2.44 -2.45
N TYR A 39 11.37 -3.67 -2.12
CA TYR A 39 10.48 -4.84 -2.08
C TYR A 39 9.86 -5.01 -0.69
N GLN A 40 10.49 -4.50 0.35
CA GLN A 40 10.01 -4.52 1.72
C GLN A 40 10.25 -3.16 2.37
N ALA A 41 9.41 -2.78 3.31
CA ALA A 41 9.61 -1.59 4.13
C ALA A 41 9.48 -1.96 5.60
N ILE A 42 10.47 -1.57 6.42
CA ILE A 42 10.46 -1.80 7.86
C ILE A 42 10.09 -0.49 8.55
N ILE A 43 9.03 -0.53 9.33
CA ILE A 43 8.57 0.57 10.17
C ILE A 43 9.21 0.38 11.54
N LYS A 44 9.98 1.38 11.97
CA LYS A 44 10.70 1.38 13.24
C LYS A 44 10.15 2.44 14.18
N ASP A 45 10.27 2.20 15.49
CA ASP A 45 10.03 3.21 16.51
C ASP A 45 11.21 4.18 16.64
N GLU A 46 11.10 5.12 17.58
CA GLU A 46 12.12 6.13 17.88
C GLU A 46 13.43 5.52 18.40
N ASN A 47 13.37 4.33 19.00
CA ASN A 47 14.52 3.58 19.49
C ASN A 47 15.15 2.69 18.40
N GLY A 48 14.60 2.70 17.18
CA GLY A 48 15.06 1.88 16.05
C GLY A 48 14.56 0.44 16.07
N LYS A 49 13.66 0.08 16.98
CA LYS A 49 13.04 -1.25 17.05
C LYS A 49 11.97 -1.39 15.97
N GLU A 50 11.95 -2.54 15.30
CA GLU A 50 10.92 -2.87 14.32
C GLU A 50 9.55 -3.04 14.98
N VAL A 51 8.57 -2.23 14.55
CA VAL A 51 7.18 -2.28 15.02
C VAL A 51 6.24 -2.89 13.98
N ALA A 52 6.54 -2.73 12.69
CA ALA A 52 5.76 -3.33 11.62
C ALA A 52 6.60 -3.48 10.35
N ARG A 53 6.18 -4.37 9.46
CA ARG A 53 6.82 -4.61 8.17
C ARG A 53 5.80 -4.68 7.06
N VAL A 54 6.04 -3.94 5.99
CA VAL A 54 5.28 -4.05 4.74
C VAL A 54 5.98 -5.08 3.86
N ILE A 55 5.28 -6.17 3.57
CA ILE A 55 5.78 -7.30 2.80
C ILE A 55 5.14 -7.30 1.42
N TYR A 56 5.94 -7.54 0.40
CA TYR A 56 5.49 -7.83 -0.96
C TYR A 56 5.87 -9.26 -1.35
N SER A 57 4.86 -10.04 -1.72
CA SER A 57 5.01 -11.42 -2.22
C SER A 57 4.14 -11.64 -3.45
N PRO A 58 4.71 -11.60 -4.67
CA PRO A 58 3.94 -11.76 -5.90
C PRO A 58 3.45 -13.19 -6.14
N HIS A 59 4.29 -14.18 -5.85
CA HIS A 59 4.06 -15.60 -6.19
C HIS A 59 3.48 -16.42 -5.04
N LYS A 60 3.55 -15.92 -3.80
CA LYS A 60 2.93 -16.53 -2.61
C LYS A 60 2.01 -15.50 -1.95
N PRO A 61 0.85 -15.19 -2.56
CA PRO A 61 -0.13 -14.31 -1.96
C PRO A 61 -0.74 -14.94 -0.70
N LEU A 62 -1.32 -14.12 0.16
CA LEU A 62 -2.19 -14.61 1.23
C LEU A 62 -3.42 -15.31 0.64
N SER A 63 -4.11 -16.11 1.45
CA SER A 63 -5.29 -16.88 1.03
C SER A 63 -6.38 -16.02 0.37
N CYS A 64 -6.50 -14.75 0.75
CA CYS A 64 -7.42 -13.78 0.15
C CYS A 64 -6.96 -13.19 -1.20
N GLY A 65 -5.78 -13.57 -1.70
CA GLY A 65 -5.18 -13.05 -2.94
C GLY A 65 -4.34 -11.77 -2.77
N ALA A 66 -4.22 -11.26 -1.55
CA ALA A 66 -3.38 -10.10 -1.25
C ALA A 66 -1.89 -10.41 -1.46
N ARG A 67 -1.20 -9.54 -2.20
CA ARG A 67 0.25 -9.65 -2.50
C ARG A 67 1.11 -8.66 -1.74
N VAL A 68 0.48 -7.63 -1.19
CA VAL A 68 1.13 -6.69 -0.28
C VAL A 68 0.30 -6.65 0.99
N TRP A 69 0.95 -6.81 2.12
CA TRP A 69 0.31 -6.75 3.44
C TRP A 69 1.27 -6.17 4.47
N ILE A 70 0.74 -5.85 5.64
CA ILE A 70 1.51 -5.34 6.77
C ILE A 70 1.47 -6.40 7.88
N GLU A 71 2.63 -6.77 8.39
CA GLU A 71 2.77 -7.63 9.56
C GLU A 71 3.24 -6.80 10.75
N THR A 72 2.64 -7.03 11.91
CA THR A 72 3.04 -6.39 13.18
C THR A 72 2.73 -7.34 14.34
N LYS A 73 3.46 -7.16 15.44
CA LYS A 73 3.19 -7.83 16.72
C LYS A 73 2.48 -6.91 17.72
N ASN A 74 2.26 -5.65 17.33
CA ASN A 74 1.62 -4.66 18.17
C ASN A 74 0.10 -4.81 18.07
N GLU A 75 -0.60 -4.20 19.02
CA GLU A 75 -2.06 -4.07 18.96
C GLU A 75 -2.48 -3.23 17.74
N VAL A 76 -3.55 -3.66 17.07
CA VAL A 76 -4.10 -3.01 15.87
C VAL A 76 -5.57 -2.73 16.11
N GLU A 77 -5.95 -1.45 15.99
CA GLU A 77 -7.33 -1.00 16.07
C GLU A 77 -7.92 -0.80 14.67
N VAL A 78 -9.16 -1.26 14.46
CA VAL A 78 -9.91 -1.05 13.22
C VAL A 78 -10.84 0.15 13.41
N VAL A 79 -10.71 1.16 12.54
CA VAL A 79 -11.53 2.38 12.60
C VAL A 79 -12.52 2.37 11.43
N ASP A 80 -13.78 2.04 11.72
CA ASP A 80 -14.87 1.97 10.74
C ASP A 80 -15.67 3.30 10.70
N GLU A 81 -15.09 4.38 10.17
CA GLU A 81 -15.83 5.62 9.90
C GLU A 81 -15.54 6.17 8.50
N ILE A 82 -16.43 5.90 7.53
CA ILE A 82 -16.46 6.62 6.26
C ILE A 82 -17.49 7.76 6.37
N LYS A 83 -17.09 8.92 6.88
CA LYS A 83 -17.86 10.16 6.67
C LYS A 83 -17.54 10.69 5.28
N SER A 84 -18.43 10.46 4.30
CA SER A 84 -18.43 11.23 3.05
C SER A 84 -19.64 12.18 3.05
N PRO A 85 -19.47 13.50 2.88
CA PRO A 85 -20.59 14.35 2.51
C PRO A 85 -21.07 13.95 1.11
N VAL A 86 -22.32 13.53 1.03
CA VAL A 86 -23.01 13.18 -0.20
C VAL A 86 -23.14 14.42 -1.07
N ALA A 87 -22.34 14.52 -2.13
CA ALA A 87 -22.59 15.47 -3.22
C ALA A 87 -23.53 14.81 -4.24
N THR A 88 -24.83 14.79 -3.94
CA THR A 88 -25.85 14.59 -4.99
C THR A 88 -25.94 15.86 -5.80
N ASN A 89 -25.34 15.88 -6.99
CA ASN A 89 -25.80 16.78 -8.04
C ASN A 89 -26.12 15.96 -9.29
N LYS A 90 -27.30 15.33 -9.28
CA LYS A 90 -27.94 14.82 -10.48
C LYS A 90 -28.59 16.00 -11.20
N ASN A 91 -27.87 16.63 -12.11
CA ASN A 91 -28.50 17.38 -13.19
C ASN A 91 -27.95 16.89 -14.52
N CYS A 92 -28.46 15.73 -14.95
CA CYS A 92 -28.40 15.31 -16.33
C CYS A 92 -29.85 15.21 -16.80
N ARG A 93 -30.34 16.29 -17.41
CA ARG A 93 -31.57 16.27 -18.22
C ARG A 93 -31.12 16.50 -19.65
N LEU A 94 -31.15 15.43 -20.44
CA LEU A 94 -31.09 15.49 -21.89
C LEU A 94 -32.40 16.14 -22.36
N SER A 95 -32.26 17.32 -22.97
CA SER A 95 -33.17 17.90 -23.95
C SER A 95 -32.28 18.16 -25.17
N THR A 96 -32.52 17.66 -26.37
CA THR A 96 -33.74 17.21 -27.05
C THR A 96 -33.30 16.29 -28.18
#